data_AF-A0A1A9S3U5-F1
#
_entry.id   AF-A0A1A9S3U5-F1
#
_cell.length_a   1.000
_cell.length_b   1.000
_cell.length_c   1.000
_cell.angle_alpha   90.00
_cell.angle_beta   90.00
_cell.angle_gamma   90.00
#
_symmetry.space_group_name_H-M   'P 1'
#
loop_
_entity.id
_entity.type
_entity.pdbx_description
1 polymer ?
#
loop_
_entity_poly.entity_id
_entity_poly.type
_entity_poly.pdbx_seq_one_letter_code
_entity_poly.pdbx_strand_id
1 'polypeptide(L)'
;MTSLSYLDLQQGNVESCCMMVSKAEVPQWYKQGWLPYYAVGLSRREANRAYMVYGFMRFKRDVLLFSRPEYLAAKSPIGRKIVGFCTHLGTYGMGGPGFFGLLLDTDEYLVYTAWHAGYNTLLDNRAVEIYPCGHTAARGWVGSLNGAEWDELSPLLTGCEITDCTLTEHRCTLQLQKDGQTHLLEFVRQDERIPRTPDQESRLAYEDGEIADYLMYQHKKAWLVV
;
A
#
# COMPACT_ATOMS: atom_id res chain seq x y z
N MET A 1 27.91 -10.54 5.58
CA MET A 1 26.71 -9.75 5.95
C MET A 1 26.39 -8.86 4.75
N THR A 2 25.41 -9.25 3.96
CA THR A 2 24.82 -8.35 2.95
C THR A 2 24.23 -7.17 3.73
N SER A 3 24.73 -5.96 3.49
CA SER A 3 24.14 -4.76 4.06
C SER A 3 22.69 -4.69 3.58
N LEU A 4 21.71 -4.86 4.47
CA LEU A 4 20.31 -4.67 4.13
C LEU A 4 20.14 -3.23 3.65
N SER A 5 19.80 -3.08 2.37
CA SER A 5 19.56 -1.76 1.78
C SER A 5 18.23 -1.20 2.29
N TYR A 6 18.23 0.07 2.65
CA TYR A 6 17.05 0.88 3.03
C TYR A 6 16.54 1.72 1.84
N LEU A 7 17.21 1.57 0.70
CA LEU A 7 16.93 2.17 -0.60
C LEU A 7 16.87 1.03 -1.62
N ASP A 8 16.25 1.25 -2.77
CA ASP A 8 16.04 0.22 -3.78
C ASP A 8 15.50 -1.07 -3.14
N LEU A 9 14.40 -0.95 -2.40
CA LEU A 9 13.91 -2.02 -1.52
C LEU A 9 13.60 -3.33 -2.26
N GLN A 10 13.33 -3.26 -3.57
CA GLN A 10 12.90 -4.39 -4.41
C GLN A 10 11.65 -5.09 -3.85
N GLN A 11 10.77 -4.33 -3.18
CA GLN A 11 9.49 -4.80 -2.63
C GLN A 11 8.37 -4.34 -3.55
N GLY A 12 8.12 -5.13 -4.60
CA GLY A 12 7.31 -4.72 -5.73
C GLY A 12 7.90 -3.49 -6.41
N ASN A 13 7.09 -2.44 -6.58
CA ASN A 13 7.53 -1.19 -7.23
C ASN A 13 8.13 -0.18 -6.25
N VAL A 14 8.37 -0.55 -4.98
CA VAL A 14 8.79 0.42 -3.97
C VAL A 14 10.32 0.55 -3.94
N GLU A 15 10.81 1.77 -4.23
CA GLU A 15 12.22 2.14 -4.07
C GLU A 15 12.56 2.42 -2.60
N SER A 16 11.67 3.11 -1.86
CA SER A 16 11.92 3.40 -0.45
C SER A 16 10.65 3.60 0.37
N CYS A 17 10.75 3.30 1.68
CA CYS A 17 9.72 3.59 2.67
C CYS A 17 10.29 4.59 3.68
N CYS A 18 9.71 5.79 3.73
CA CYS A 18 10.25 6.87 4.54
C CYS A 18 9.18 7.63 5.31
N MET A 19 9.59 8.35 6.35
CA MET A 19 8.74 9.27 7.08
C MET A 19 9.53 10.48 7.56
N MET A 20 8.81 11.57 7.81
CA MET A 20 9.37 12.80 8.33
C MET A 20 8.94 12.97 9.77
N VAL A 21 9.91 13.13 10.66
CA VAL A 21 9.66 13.26 12.10
C VAL A 21 10.43 14.44 12.69
N SER A 22 10.03 14.88 13.87
CA SER A 22 10.84 15.83 14.64
C SER A 22 12.16 15.19 15.05
N LYS A 23 13.25 15.97 15.06
CA LYS A 23 14.55 15.55 15.59
C LYS A 23 14.47 15.01 17.01
N ALA A 24 13.56 15.55 17.83
CA ALA A 24 13.35 15.09 19.20
C ALA A 24 12.80 13.66 19.27
N GLU A 25 12.14 13.19 18.21
CA GLU A 25 11.53 11.86 18.13
C GLU A 25 12.47 10.82 17.49
N VAL A 26 13.61 11.22 16.92
CA VAL A 26 14.52 10.27 16.26
C VAL A 26 14.94 9.09 17.16
N PRO A 27 15.27 9.28 18.45
CA PRO A 27 15.71 8.17 19.30
C PRO A 27 14.68 7.05 19.48
N GLN A 28 13.37 7.36 19.51
CA GLN A 28 12.33 6.34 19.65
C GLN A 28 12.15 5.53 18.35
N TRP A 29 12.35 6.16 17.19
CA TRP A 29 12.22 5.52 15.89
C TRP A 29 13.44 4.66 15.54
N TYR A 30 14.63 5.09 15.97
CA TYR A 30 15.85 4.31 15.81
C TYR A 30 15.75 2.93 16.47
N LYS A 31 15.11 2.84 17.64
CA LYS A 31 14.83 1.57 18.33
C LYS A 31 13.87 0.64 17.57
N GLN A 32 13.09 1.20 16.64
CA GLN A 32 12.16 0.48 15.78
C GLN A 32 12.76 0.21 14.38
N GLY A 33 14.09 0.35 14.23
CA GLY A 33 14.79 0.06 12.98
C GLY A 33 14.74 1.17 11.93
N TRP A 34 14.20 2.35 12.25
CA TRP A 34 14.18 3.50 11.34
C TRP A 34 15.52 4.24 11.37
N LEU A 35 16.09 4.45 10.19
CA LEU A 35 17.41 5.07 10.04
C LEU A 35 17.31 6.45 9.36
N PRO A 36 18.05 7.46 9.83
CA PRO A 36 18.10 8.75 9.15
C PRO A 36 18.83 8.66 7.81
N TYR A 37 18.53 9.58 6.90
CA TYR A 37 19.10 9.62 5.55
C TYR A 37 20.63 9.41 5.49
N TYR A 38 21.39 10.02 6.41
CA TYR A 38 22.85 9.90 6.45
C TYR A 38 23.35 8.54 6.91
N ALA A 39 22.55 7.78 7.65
CA ALA A 39 22.87 6.42 8.08
C ALA A 39 22.58 5.38 6.99
N VAL A 40 21.74 5.73 6.01
CA VAL A 40 21.44 4.90 4.82
C VAL A 40 22.25 5.31 3.58
N GLY A 41 23.27 6.14 3.76
CA GLY A 41 24.21 6.52 2.71
C GLY A 41 23.78 7.70 1.83
N LEU A 42 22.66 8.36 2.12
CA LEU A 42 22.24 9.56 1.38
C LEU A 42 22.99 10.80 1.88
N SER A 43 23.45 11.63 0.95
CA SER A 43 23.93 12.97 1.25
C SER A 43 22.79 13.89 1.64
N ARG A 44 23.13 15.01 2.30
CA ARG A 44 22.15 16.06 2.59
C ARG A 44 21.54 16.65 1.32
N ARG A 45 22.27 16.69 0.20
CA ARG A 45 21.76 17.18 -1.08
C ARG A 45 20.70 16.23 -1.66
N GLU A 46 20.88 14.93 -1.50
CA GLU A 46 19.91 13.92 -1.93
C GLU A 46 18.67 13.92 -1.02
N ALA A 47 18.85 14.03 0.29
CA ALA A 47 17.74 14.27 1.22
C ALA A 47 16.98 15.57 0.90
N ASN A 48 17.67 16.61 0.46
CA ASN A 48 17.07 17.86 -0.02
C ASN A 48 16.38 17.72 -1.38
N ARG A 49 16.72 16.74 -2.22
CA ARG A 49 15.94 16.44 -3.44
C ARG A 49 14.68 15.68 -3.09
N ALA A 50 14.78 14.76 -2.14
CA ALA A 50 13.65 14.09 -1.51
C ALA A 50 12.61 15.10 -0.96
N TYR A 51 13.03 16.25 -0.40
CA TYR A 51 12.13 17.36 -0.04
C TYR A 51 11.19 17.82 -1.16
N MET A 52 11.60 17.76 -2.44
CA MET A 52 10.71 18.11 -3.55
C MET A 52 9.56 17.10 -3.75
N VAL A 53 9.72 15.87 -3.23
CA VAL A 53 8.72 14.79 -3.27
C VAL A 53 7.85 14.79 -1.99
N TYR A 54 8.40 15.22 -0.84
CA TYR A 54 7.80 15.03 0.49
C TYR A 54 7.17 16.29 1.14
N GLY A 55 7.14 17.44 0.46
CA GLY A 55 6.57 18.68 1.00
C GLY A 55 7.46 19.41 2.01
N PHE A 56 6.91 20.40 2.75
CA PHE A 56 7.64 21.38 3.57
C PHE A 56 8.39 20.80 4.80
N MET A 57 9.52 20.11 4.59
CA MET A 57 10.48 19.78 5.65
C MET A 57 11.15 21.03 6.22
N ARG A 58 11.13 21.19 7.54
CA ARG A 58 11.91 22.24 8.22
C ARG A 58 13.22 21.63 8.67
N PHE A 59 14.25 21.62 7.83
CA PHE A 59 15.56 20.98 8.09
C PHE A 59 16.21 21.30 9.46
N LYS A 60 15.88 22.44 10.08
CA LYS A 60 16.33 22.75 11.44
C LYS A 60 15.68 21.85 12.50
N ARG A 61 14.42 21.45 12.32
CA ARG A 61 13.57 20.74 13.28
C ARG A 61 13.26 19.30 12.90
N ASP A 62 13.21 19.00 11.62
CA ASP A 62 12.71 17.72 11.11
C ASP A 62 13.87 16.88 10.51
N VAL A 63 13.70 15.56 10.48
CA VAL A 63 14.61 14.58 9.87
C VAL A 63 13.81 13.57 9.05
N LEU A 64 14.33 13.22 7.87
CA LEU A 64 13.82 12.13 7.05
C LEU A 64 14.41 10.81 7.54
N LEU A 65 13.54 9.88 7.90
CA LEU A 65 13.86 8.53 8.33
C LEU A 65 13.40 7.53 7.28
N PHE A 66 14.13 6.42 7.16
CA PHE A 66 13.91 5.33 6.23
C PHE A 66 13.72 4.04 7.02
N SER A 67 12.85 3.17 6.53
CA SER A 67 12.67 1.83 7.07
C SER A 67 12.79 0.80 5.97
N ARG A 68 12.90 -0.46 6.41
CA ARG A 68 12.73 -1.62 5.55
C ARG A 68 11.44 -2.33 5.98
N PRO A 69 10.32 -2.12 5.27
CA PRO A 69 9.06 -2.81 5.49
C PRO A 69 9.23 -4.33 5.57
N GLU A 70 8.49 -4.97 6.46
CA GLU A 70 8.41 -6.42 6.51
C GLU A 70 7.41 -6.92 5.47
N TYR A 71 7.73 -8.02 4.79
CA TYR A 71 6.79 -8.67 3.89
C TYR A 71 5.66 -9.36 4.68
N LEU A 72 4.52 -9.56 4.04
CA LEU A 72 3.42 -10.35 4.59
C LEU A 72 3.86 -11.76 5.02
N ALA A 73 4.75 -12.40 4.26
CA ALA A 73 5.27 -13.72 4.60
C ALA A 73 6.04 -13.78 5.93
N ALA A 74 6.55 -12.64 6.42
CA ALA A 74 7.29 -12.56 7.68
C ALA A 74 6.39 -12.39 8.91
N LYS A 75 5.14 -11.94 8.71
CA LYS A 75 4.23 -11.55 9.80
C LYS A 75 2.79 -11.82 9.39
N SER A 76 2.09 -12.66 10.16
CA SER A 76 0.70 -13.01 9.84
C SER A 76 -0.26 -11.83 10.10
N PRO A 77 -1.23 -11.58 9.20
CA PRO A 77 -2.29 -10.60 9.41
C PRO A 77 -3.47 -11.17 10.21
N ILE A 78 -3.50 -12.48 10.48
CA ILE A 78 -4.64 -13.15 11.14
C ILE A 78 -4.80 -12.61 12.57
N GLY A 79 -6.05 -12.38 12.97
CA GLY A 79 -6.44 -11.78 14.25
C GLY A 79 -6.33 -10.26 14.30
N ARG A 80 -5.94 -9.60 13.20
CA ARG A 80 -5.88 -8.12 13.13
C ARG A 80 -7.21 -7.54 12.71
N LYS A 81 -7.58 -6.43 13.35
CA LYS A 81 -8.75 -5.64 12.98
C LYS A 81 -8.39 -4.58 11.94
N ILE A 82 -9.19 -4.49 10.88
CA ILE A 82 -9.14 -3.41 9.90
C ILE A 82 -9.85 -2.19 10.49
N VAL A 83 -9.13 -1.08 10.61
CA VAL A 83 -9.66 0.19 11.15
C VAL A 83 -9.80 1.28 10.07
N GLY A 84 -9.39 0.99 8.85
CA GLY A 84 -9.57 1.84 7.68
C GLY A 84 -8.84 1.27 6.46
N PHE A 85 -8.85 2.00 5.36
CA PHE A 85 -8.07 1.67 4.16
C PHE A 85 -7.64 2.94 3.43
N CYS A 86 -6.76 2.79 2.45
CA CYS A 86 -6.39 3.85 1.51
C CYS A 86 -6.12 3.22 0.14
N THR A 87 -6.64 3.83 -0.92
CA THR A 87 -6.45 3.37 -2.32
C THR A 87 -5.32 4.11 -3.05
N HIS A 88 -4.67 5.05 -2.37
CA HIS A 88 -3.65 5.92 -2.97
C HIS A 88 -2.42 6.04 -2.06
N LEU A 89 -1.96 4.91 -1.52
CA LEU A 89 -0.71 4.87 -0.76
C LEU A 89 0.48 5.01 -1.74
N GLY A 90 1.43 5.86 -1.37
CA GLY A 90 2.66 6.11 -2.12
C GLY A 90 2.64 7.34 -3.04
N THR A 91 3.80 7.68 -3.58
CA THR A 91 4.01 8.83 -4.47
C THR A 91 5.06 8.54 -5.53
N TYR A 92 4.83 9.04 -6.75
CA TYR A 92 5.80 9.11 -7.86
C TYR A 92 6.06 10.58 -8.27
N GLY A 93 5.96 11.52 -7.32
CA GLY A 93 6.26 12.95 -7.52
C GLY A 93 5.13 13.81 -8.10
N MET A 94 4.44 13.39 -9.17
CA MET A 94 3.32 14.15 -9.80
C MET A 94 1.96 13.45 -9.71
N GLY A 95 1.86 12.44 -8.85
CA GLY A 95 0.70 11.57 -8.63
C GLY A 95 1.12 10.33 -7.85
N GLY A 96 0.19 9.68 -7.16
CA GLY A 96 0.46 8.43 -6.43
C GLY A 96 0.37 7.20 -7.34
N PRO A 97 1.14 6.12 -7.08
CA PRO A 97 1.06 4.86 -7.82
C PRO A 97 -0.27 4.10 -7.59
N GLY A 98 -1.13 4.60 -6.69
CA GLY A 98 -2.45 4.02 -6.42
C GLY A 98 -2.35 2.69 -5.66
N PHE A 99 -1.41 2.55 -4.73
CA PHE A 99 -1.33 1.34 -3.91
C PHE A 99 -2.51 1.26 -2.95
N PHE A 100 -3.00 0.05 -2.75
CA PHE A 100 -4.09 -0.23 -1.84
C PHE A 100 -3.52 -0.73 -0.51
N GLY A 101 -4.00 -0.19 0.60
CA GLY A 101 -3.64 -0.72 1.90
C GLY A 101 -4.77 -0.71 2.91
N LEU A 102 -4.76 -1.73 3.76
CA LEU A 102 -5.66 -1.88 4.89
C LEU A 102 -4.96 -1.36 6.15
N LEU A 103 -5.52 -0.33 6.78
CA LEU A 103 -5.03 0.14 8.07
C LEU A 103 -5.46 -0.84 9.15
N LEU A 104 -4.48 -1.39 9.88
CA LEU A 104 -4.69 -2.33 10.96
C LEU A 104 -4.70 -1.60 12.31
N ASP A 105 -5.24 -2.26 13.33
CA ASP A 105 -5.23 -1.83 14.74
C ASP A 105 -3.83 -1.68 15.38
N THR A 106 -2.79 -1.98 14.63
CA THR A 106 -1.37 -1.90 15.01
C THR A 106 -0.67 -0.63 14.52
N ASP A 107 -1.43 0.33 13.98
CA ASP A 107 -0.89 1.55 13.34
C ASP A 107 -0.02 1.27 12.11
N GLU A 108 -0.23 0.12 11.47
CA GLU A 108 0.42 -0.29 10.23
C GLU A 108 -0.62 -0.50 9.14
N TYR A 109 -0.24 -0.20 7.89
CA TYR A 109 -0.97 -0.69 6.73
C TYR A 109 -0.40 -2.03 6.28
N LEU A 110 -1.27 -3.00 5.98
CA LEU A 110 -0.95 -4.07 5.04
C LEU A 110 -1.19 -3.53 3.63
N VAL A 111 -0.14 -3.45 2.81
CA VAL A 111 -0.17 -2.78 1.51
C VAL A 111 0.06 -3.77 0.39
N TYR A 112 -0.75 -3.66 -0.66
CA TYR A 112 -0.51 -4.26 -1.97
C TYR A 112 0.15 -3.22 -2.89
N THR A 113 1.43 -3.42 -3.19
CA THR A 113 2.32 -2.47 -3.90
C THR A 113 2.40 -2.69 -5.41
N ALA A 114 1.40 -3.37 -5.98
CA ALA A 114 1.28 -3.51 -7.42
C ALA A 114 0.68 -2.25 -8.07
N TRP A 115 0.93 -2.06 -9.37
CA TRP A 115 0.31 -0.95 -10.09
C TRP A 115 -1.22 -1.12 -10.14
N HIS A 116 -1.93 -0.01 -9.98
CA HIS A 116 -3.39 0.01 -9.95
C HIS A 116 -3.98 -0.97 -8.92
N ALA A 117 -3.37 -1.05 -7.73
CA ALA A 117 -3.73 -2.03 -6.71
C ALA A 117 -5.22 -1.98 -6.34
N GLY A 118 -5.86 -0.81 -6.28
CA GLY A 118 -7.30 -0.71 -6.04
C GLY A 118 -8.16 -1.38 -7.11
N TYR A 119 -7.73 -1.38 -8.37
CA TYR A 119 -8.39 -2.09 -9.47
C TYR A 119 -8.15 -3.60 -9.40
N ASN A 120 -6.95 -3.99 -8.98
CA ASN A 120 -6.51 -5.37 -8.80
C ASN A 120 -6.79 -5.92 -7.38
N THR A 121 -7.73 -5.31 -6.66
CA THR A 121 -8.23 -5.76 -5.36
C THR A 121 -9.72 -5.98 -5.45
N LEU A 122 -10.19 -7.17 -5.08
CA LEU A 122 -11.60 -7.55 -5.13
C LEU A 122 -12.13 -7.75 -3.71
N LEU A 123 -13.29 -7.18 -3.39
CA LEU A 123 -14.09 -7.56 -2.23
C LEU A 123 -15.38 -8.18 -2.73
N ASP A 124 -15.68 -9.41 -2.30
CA ASP A 124 -16.88 -10.17 -2.67
C ASP A 124 -17.16 -10.16 -4.18
N ASN A 125 -16.13 -10.45 -4.99
CA ASN A 125 -16.16 -10.49 -6.46
C ASN A 125 -16.28 -9.14 -7.18
N ARG A 126 -16.23 -8.01 -6.46
CA ARG A 126 -16.27 -6.66 -7.07
C ARG A 126 -14.98 -5.89 -6.76
N ALA A 127 -14.43 -5.23 -7.77
CA ALA A 127 -13.21 -4.45 -7.63
C ALA A 127 -13.40 -3.26 -6.67
N VAL A 128 -12.37 -2.97 -5.89
CA VAL A 128 -12.35 -1.83 -4.97
C VAL A 128 -12.46 -0.52 -5.75
N GLU A 129 -11.62 -0.34 -6.77
CA GLU A 129 -11.70 0.78 -7.71
C GLU A 129 -11.92 0.27 -9.14
N ILE A 130 -12.59 1.08 -9.96
CA ILE A 130 -12.68 0.86 -11.40
C ILE A 130 -12.29 2.16 -12.08
N TYR A 131 -11.32 2.10 -13.00
CA TYR A 131 -10.97 3.26 -13.79
C TYR A 131 -12.17 3.65 -14.66
N PRO A 132 -12.53 4.94 -14.75
CA PRO A 132 -13.62 5.38 -15.61
C PRO A 132 -13.20 5.26 -17.09
N CYS A 133 -13.19 4.02 -17.60
CA CYS A 133 -13.07 3.73 -19.01
C CYS A 133 -14.47 3.84 -19.61
N GLY A 134 -14.61 4.74 -20.60
CA GLY A 134 -15.88 5.07 -21.24
C GLY A 134 -16.74 3.84 -21.52
N HIS A 135 -18.00 3.93 -21.07
CA HIS A 135 -19.10 2.98 -21.32
C HIS A 135 -19.20 1.70 -20.48
N THR A 136 -18.44 1.53 -19.39
CA THR A 136 -18.73 0.42 -18.46
C THR A 136 -19.78 0.83 -17.42
N ALA A 137 -20.88 0.06 -17.34
CA ALA A 137 -21.87 0.19 -16.26
C ALA A 137 -21.35 -0.32 -14.90
N ALA A 138 -20.16 -0.95 -14.91
CA ALA A 138 -19.51 -1.48 -13.72
C ALA A 138 -18.86 -0.35 -12.93
N ARG A 139 -19.16 -0.29 -11.63
CA ARG A 139 -18.58 0.66 -10.68
C ARG A 139 -17.82 -0.09 -9.58
N GLY A 140 -16.67 0.43 -9.16
CA GLY A 140 -15.93 -0.09 -8.00
C GLY A 140 -16.69 0.17 -6.70
N TRP A 141 -16.24 -0.43 -5.60
CA TRP A 141 -16.78 -0.16 -4.26
C TRP A 141 -16.58 1.30 -3.82
N VAL A 142 -15.48 1.93 -4.26
CA VAL A 142 -15.21 3.35 -4.06
C VAL A 142 -14.85 4.02 -5.38
N GLY A 143 -15.09 5.32 -5.47
CA GLY A 143 -14.68 6.09 -6.63
C GLY A 143 -15.23 7.50 -6.67
N SER A 144 -14.78 8.24 -7.68
CA SER A 144 -15.23 9.60 -7.98
C SER A 144 -15.41 9.72 -9.49
N LEU A 145 -16.57 10.23 -9.93
CA LEU A 145 -16.87 10.47 -11.34
C LEU A 145 -17.71 11.73 -11.48
N ASN A 146 -17.26 12.67 -12.32
CA ASN A 146 -17.96 13.93 -12.61
C ASN A 146 -18.37 14.72 -11.36
N GLY A 147 -17.52 14.69 -10.32
CA GLY A 147 -17.76 15.38 -9.05
C GLY A 147 -18.70 14.65 -8.08
N ALA A 148 -19.23 13.49 -8.46
CA ALA A 148 -19.94 12.59 -7.55
C ALA A 148 -18.96 11.56 -6.98
N GLU A 149 -18.89 11.48 -5.65
CA GLU A 149 -18.07 10.53 -4.92
C GLU A 149 -18.96 9.50 -4.22
N TRP A 150 -18.49 8.25 -4.15
CA TRP A 150 -19.16 7.21 -3.38
C TRP A 150 -18.15 6.36 -2.62
N ASP A 151 -18.57 5.91 -1.45
CA ASP A 151 -17.82 4.98 -0.61
C ASP A 151 -18.78 3.93 -0.04
N GLU A 152 -18.84 2.79 -0.72
CA GLU A 152 -19.59 1.61 -0.28
C GLU A 152 -18.67 0.61 0.45
N LEU A 153 -17.36 0.87 0.47
CA LEU A 153 -16.35 -0.05 1.00
C LEU A 153 -16.13 0.15 2.50
N SER A 154 -16.07 1.40 2.96
CA SER A 154 -15.84 1.73 4.37
C SER A 154 -16.79 1.02 5.34
N PRO A 155 -18.11 0.96 5.10
CA PRO A 155 -19.03 0.26 6.00
C PRO A 155 -18.80 -1.25 6.07
N LEU A 156 -18.30 -1.84 4.97
CA LEU A 156 -18.03 -3.29 4.87
C LEU A 156 -16.71 -3.66 5.52
N LEU A 157 -15.61 -2.98 5.17
CA LEU A 157 -14.27 -3.33 5.65
C LEU A 157 -13.98 -2.86 7.07
N THR A 158 -14.43 -1.66 7.45
CA THR A 158 -14.03 -1.07 8.72
C THR A 158 -14.66 -1.84 9.86
N GLY A 159 -13.82 -2.35 10.74
CA GLY A 159 -14.21 -3.17 11.88
C GLY A 159 -14.10 -4.68 11.63
N CYS A 160 -13.81 -5.13 10.40
CA CYS A 160 -13.56 -6.54 10.13
C CYS A 160 -12.31 -7.05 10.82
N GLU A 161 -12.37 -8.29 11.29
CA GLU A 161 -11.21 -9.07 11.70
C GLU A 161 -10.75 -9.97 10.55
N ILE A 162 -9.43 -10.06 10.33
CA ILE A 162 -8.83 -10.99 9.38
C ILE A 162 -8.77 -12.37 10.06
N THR A 163 -9.58 -13.31 9.59
CA THR A 163 -9.70 -14.64 10.20
C THR A 163 -8.89 -15.71 9.48
N ASP A 164 -8.59 -15.49 8.20
CA ASP A 164 -7.73 -16.37 7.41
C ASP A 164 -6.94 -15.58 6.37
N CYS A 165 -5.78 -16.12 5.99
CA CYS A 165 -4.90 -15.56 4.97
C CYS A 165 -4.23 -16.69 4.19
N THR A 166 -4.53 -16.77 2.89
CA THR A 166 -3.93 -17.75 1.99
C THR A 166 -3.16 -17.05 0.89
N LEU A 167 -1.92 -17.50 0.66
CA LEU A 167 -1.04 -17.04 -0.41
C LEU A 167 -0.85 -18.15 -1.43
N THR A 168 -1.03 -17.79 -2.69
CA THR A 168 -0.63 -18.57 -3.87
C THR A 168 0.26 -17.69 -4.75
N GLU A 169 0.85 -18.24 -5.80
CA GLU A 169 1.81 -17.55 -6.68
C GLU A 169 1.35 -16.15 -7.12
N HIS A 170 0.07 -15.98 -7.49
CA HIS A 170 -0.46 -14.72 -8.05
C HIS A 170 -1.76 -14.24 -7.37
N ARG A 171 -2.11 -14.80 -6.22
CA ARG A 171 -3.32 -14.43 -5.46
C ARG A 171 -3.10 -14.54 -3.97
N CYS A 172 -3.53 -13.52 -3.24
CA CYS A 172 -3.62 -13.48 -1.79
C CYS A 172 -5.08 -13.30 -1.43
N THR A 173 -5.63 -14.19 -0.61
CA THR A 173 -7.01 -14.10 -0.13
C THR A 173 -7.02 -13.87 1.38
N LEU A 174 -7.82 -12.91 1.82
CA LEU A 174 -8.09 -12.64 3.22
C LEU A 174 -9.57 -12.91 3.50
N GLN A 175 -9.85 -13.78 4.46
CA GLN A 175 -11.22 -13.97 4.95
C GLN A 175 -11.48 -12.98 6.07
N LEU A 176 -12.47 -12.12 5.89
CA LEU A 176 -12.82 -11.04 6.79
C LEU A 176 -14.13 -11.37 7.51
N GLN A 177 -14.21 -11.12 8.82
CA GLN A 177 -15.44 -11.30 9.58
C GLN A 177 -15.85 -10.05 10.35
N LYS A 178 -17.15 -9.75 10.32
CA LYS A 178 -17.77 -8.66 11.10
C LYS A 178 -19.25 -8.98 11.31
N ASP A 179 -19.73 -8.87 12.54
CA ASP A 179 -21.15 -9.02 12.90
C ASP A 179 -21.82 -10.31 12.35
N GLY A 180 -21.06 -11.40 12.29
CA GLY A 180 -21.51 -12.70 11.75
C GLY A 180 -21.52 -12.78 10.21
N GLN A 181 -21.20 -11.70 9.52
CA GLN A 181 -20.97 -11.68 8.07
C GLN A 181 -19.52 -12.04 7.76
N THR A 182 -19.33 -12.74 6.65
CA THR A 182 -18.00 -13.08 6.10
C THR A 182 -17.85 -12.41 4.75
N HIS A 183 -16.71 -11.75 4.55
CA HIS A 183 -16.31 -11.19 3.27
C HIS A 183 -15.01 -11.82 2.79
N LEU A 184 -14.84 -11.90 1.48
CA LEU A 184 -13.59 -12.35 0.86
C LEU A 184 -12.91 -11.18 0.17
N LEU A 185 -11.72 -10.81 0.66
CA LEU A 185 -10.88 -9.80 0.04
C LEU A 185 -9.73 -10.50 -0.70
N GLU A 186 -9.49 -10.13 -1.94
CA GLU A 186 -8.51 -10.77 -2.81
C GLU A 186 -7.58 -9.72 -3.43
N PHE A 187 -6.27 -9.90 -3.25
CA PHE A 187 -5.25 -9.25 -4.08
C PHE A 187 -4.89 -10.19 -5.22
N VAL A 188 -4.88 -9.67 -6.44
CA VAL A 188 -4.66 -10.49 -7.65
C VAL A 188 -3.67 -9.84 -8.60
N ARG A 189 -2.88 -10.65 -9.32
CA ARG A 189 -2.12 -10.15 -10.47
C ARG A 189 -3.04 -9.79 -11.64
N GLN A 190 -4.06 -10.62 -11.86
CA GLN A 190 -5.05 -10.51 -12.93
C GLN A 190 -6.26 -11.36 -12.55
N ASP A 191 -7.46 -10.92 -12.95
CA ASP A 191 -8.69 -11.69 -12.76
C ASP A 191 -9.71 -11.34 -13.84
N GLU A 192 -10.51 -12.31 -14.27
CA GLU A 192 -11.53 -12.10 -15.32
C GLU A 192 -12.73 -11.27 -14.84
N ARG A 193 -12.96 -11.22 -13.52
CA ARG A 193 -14.00 -10.39 -12.90
C ARG A 193 -13.73 -8.89 -13.03
N ILE A 194 -12.48 -8.54 -13.33
CA ILE A 194 -12.05 -7.16 -13.49
C ILE A 194 -12.41 -6.68 -14.92
N PRO A 195 -13.27 -5.66 -15.08
CA PRO A 195 -13.78 -5.26 -16.39
C PRO A 195 -12.67 -4.72 -17.28
N ARG A 196 -12.48 -5.31 -18.46
CA ARG A 196 -11.51 -4.84 -19.46
C ARG A 196 -12.05 -3.63 -20.21
N THR A 197 -11.17 -2.70 -20.54
CA THR A 197 -11.49 -1.69 -21.56
C THR A 197 -11.67 -2.40 -22.90
N PRO A 198 -12.74 -2.11 -23.67
CA PRO A 198 -12.84 -2.57 -25.05
C PRO A 198 -11.55 -2.23 -25.80
N ASP A 199 -11.00 -3.18 -26.56
CA ASP A 199 -9.79 -3.02 -27.36
C ASP A 199 -8.45 -2.89 -26.60
N GLN A 200 -8.42 -3.15 -25.28
CA GLN A 200 -7.17 -3.30 -24.53
C GLN A 200 -7.00 -4.70 -23.96
N GLU A 201 -5.78 -5.22 -24.09
CA GLU A 201 -5.36 -6.43 -23.38
C GLU A 201 -5.49 -6.23 -21.86
N SER A 202 -5.73 -7.34 -21.15
CA SER A 202 -5.75 -7.30 -19.70
C SER A 202 -4.40 -6.87 -19.16
N ARG A 203 -4.37 -5.76 -18.43
CA ARG A 203 -3.14 -5.32 -17.76
C ARG A 203 -2.87 -6.21 -16.56
N LEU A 204 -1.66 -6.74 -16.48
CA LEU A 204 -1.15 -7.38 -15.27
C LEU A 204 -0.84 -6.32 -14.22
N ALA A 205 -1.09 -6.62 -12.95
CA ALA A 205 -0.69 -5.75 -11.84
C ALA A 205 0.85 -5.64 -11.72
N TYR A 206 1.55 -6.69 -12.15
CA TYR A 206 3.01 -6.79 -12.25
C TYR A 206 3.40 -7.87 -13.26
N GLU A 207 4.59 -7.73 -13.86
CA GLU A 207 5.10 -8.65 -14.90
C GLU A 207 5.89 -9.82 -14.32
N ASP A 208 6.78 -9.55 -13.35
CA ASP A 208 7.71 -10.52 -12.78
C ASP A 208 7.45 -10.74 -11.27
N GLY A 209 7.90 -11.89 -10.75
CA GLY A 209 7.78 -12.23 -9.32
C GLY A 209 6.44 -12.84 -8.91
N GLU A 210 6.26 -12.99 -7.61
CA GLU A 210 5.06 -13.58 -6.99
C GLU A 210 4.32 -12.54 -6.15
N ILE A 211 3.05 -12.80 -5.82
CA ILE A 211 2.24 -11.82 -5.08
C ILE A 211 2.81 -11.48 -3.70
N ALA A 212 3.56 -12.41 -3.09
CA ALA A 212 4.22 -12.19 -1.82
C ALA A 212 5.26 -11.05 -1.88
N ASP A 213 5.88 -10.83 -3.05
CA ASP A 213 6.85 -9.75 -3.27
C ASP A 213 6.19 -8.35 -3.29
N TYR A 214 4.87 -8.32 -3.48
CA TYR A 214 4.07 -7.09 -3.56
C TYR A 214 3.23 -6.83 -2.31
N LEU A 215 3.40 -7.63 -1.24
CA LEU A 215 2.62 -7.50 0.00
C LEU A 215 3.53 -7.21 1.19
N MET A 216 3.34 -6.05 1.80
CA MET A 216 4.21 -5.61 2.91
C MET A 216 3.48 -4.77 3.95
N TYR A 217 4.10 -4.65 5.12
CA TYR A 217 3.65 -3.80 6.22
C TYR A 217 4.39 -2.48 6.22
N GLN A 218 3.66 -1.37 6.20
CA GLN A 218 4.25 -0.05 6.44
C GLN A 218 3.61 0.63 7.64
N HIS A 219 4.37 1.45 8.35
CA HIS A 219 3.82 2.27 9.41
C HIS A 219 2.87 3.35 8.84
N LYS A 220 1.77 3.68 9.53
CA LYS A 220 0.72 4.60 9.02
C LYS A 220 1.18 6.03 8.72
N LYS A 221 2.31 6.44 9.29
CA LYS A 221 2.92 7.76 9.07
C LYS A 221 3.95 7.77 7.94
N ALA A 222 4.21 6.61 7.33
CA ALA A 222 5.19 6.46 6.28
C ALA A 222 4.60 6.72 4.91
N TRP A 223 5.48 7.04 3.97
CA TRP A 223 5.21 7.14 2.55
C TRP A 223 6.05 6.12 1.80
N LEU A 224 5.46 5.58 0.74
CA LEU A 224 6.14 4.72 -0.22
C LEU A 224 6.54 5.56 -1.41
N VAL A 225 7.78 5.39 -1.85
CA VAL A 225 8.30 6.01 -3.05
C VAL A 225 8.62 4.93 -4.05
N VAL A 226 8.24 5.23 -5.29
CA VAL A 226 8.41 4.44 -6.49
C VAL A 226 9.33 5.20 -7.43
#